data_AF-A0A2Z4AB66-F1
#
_entry.id   AF-A0A2Z4AB66-F1
#
_cell.length_a   1.000
_cell.length_b   1.000
_cell.length_c   1.000
_cell.angle_alpha   90.00
_cell.angle_beta   90.00
_cell.angle_gamma   90.00
#
_symmetry.space_group_name_H-M   'P 1'
#
loop_
_entity.id
_entity.type
_entity.pdbx_description
1 polymer ?
#
loop_
_entity_poly.entity_id
_entity_poly.type
_entity_poly.pdbx_seq_one_letter_code
_entity_poly.pdbx_strand_id
1 'polypeptide(L)'
;MRFLCVSCDTQMNLLKNDEGVVPDERGSLSLQYECPDCLVQIAMLTNPFETQMVSSLGVEIGGKTLSEGEGIVIDETGEAVGVKPVSASEESGKCPFSQEARRALGASSERTESSQVNAEIKWTAQALVRLKNIPEFVRPMAKQGIERYAIEQGYTQVNEECLASAKEHFGM
;
A
#
# COMPACT_ATOMS: atom_id res chain seq x y z
N MET A 1 12.48 2.75 -6.06
CA MET A 1 11.94 1.37 -5.88
C MET A 1 12.90 0.38 -6.53
N ARG A 2 12.89 -0.91 -6.15
CA ARG A 2 13.73 -1.96 -6.77
C ARG A 2 12.83 -2.96 -7.49
N PHE A 3 13.22 -3.39 -8.68
CA PHE A 3 12.47 -4.36 -9.49
C PHE A 3 13.31 -5.60 -9.77
N LEU A 4 12.68 -6.77 -9.85
CA LEU A 4 13.31 -8.07 -10.12
C LEU A 4 12.85 -8.58 -11.49
N CYS A 5 13.80 -9.00 -12.33
CA CYS A 5 13.47 -9.71 -13.55
C CYS A 5 13.14 -11.17 -13.20
N VAL A 6 11.90 -11.60 -13.43
CA VAL A 6 11.44 -12.95 -13.09
C VAL A 6 12.15 -14.03 -13.92
N SER A 7 12.48 -13.74 -15.18
CA SER A 7 13.11 -14.71 -16.07
C SER A 7 14.57 -15.00 -15.72
N CYS A 8 15.27 -14.02 -15.15
CA CYS A 8 16.70 -14.10 -14.84
C CYS A 8 16.99 -14.21 -13.34
N ASP A 9 15.99 -13.96 -12.49
CA ASP A 9 16.15 -13.82 -11.03
C ASP A 9 17.19 -12.76 -10.62
N THR A 10 17.30 -11.69 -11.42
CA THR A 10 18.27 -10.61 -11.22
C THR A 10 17.57 -9.27 -11.03
N GLN A 11 18.09 -8.46 -10.11
CA GLN A 11 17.58 -7.09 -9.90
C GLN A 11 17.81 -6.24 -11.16
N MET A 12 16.76 -5.54 -11.58
CA MET A 12 16.80 -4.62 -12.73
C MET A 12 17.49 -3.30 -12.36
N ASN A 13 18.20 -2.73 -13.34
CA ASN A 13 18.88 -1.44 -13.24
C ASN A 13 17.94 -0.33 -13.68
N LEU A 14 17.94 0.79 -12.93
CA LEU A 14 17.29 2.01 -13.40
C LEU A 14 18.14 2.61 -14.52
N LEU A 15 17.55 2.76 -15.71
CA LEU A 15 18.13 3.51 -16.80
C LEU A 15 18.05 4.99 -16.44
N LYS A 16 19.21 5.61 -16.22
CA LYS A 16 19.30 7.06 -15.97
C LYS A 16 19.50 7.74 -17.32
N ASN A 17 18.59 8.63 -17.68
CA ASN A 17 18.85 9.61 -18.73
C ASN A 17 19.79 10.68 -18.16
N ASP A 18 20.67 11.26 -19.00
CA ASP A 18 21.69 12.21 -18.57
C ASP A 18 21.14 13.46 -17.85
N GLU A 19 19.87 13.81 -18.09
CA GLU A 19 19.17 14.95 -17.48
C GLU A 19 18.59 14.65 -16.08
N GLY A 20 18.83 13.44 -15.55
CA GLY A 20 18.20 13.00 -14.31
C GLY A 20 16.73 12.63 -14.50
N VAL A 21 16.08 12.20 -13.41
CA VAL A 21 14.66 11.87 -13.46
C VAL A 21 13.86 13.12 -13.11
N VAL A 22 13.38 13.82 -14.12
CA VAL A 22 12.61 15.07 -13.97
C VAL A 22 11.17 14.82 -14.40
N PRO A 23 10.16 15.41 -13.71
CA PRO A 23 8.78 15.36 -14.18
C PRO A 23 8.63 15.99 -15.58
N ASP A 24 7.71 15.46 -16.38
CA ASP A 24 7.35 16.04 -17.67
C ASP A 24 6.55 17.36 -17.51
N GLU A 25 6.21 18.01 -18.62
CA GLU A 25 5.40 19.25 -18.61
C GLU A 25 4.04 19.08 -17.91
N ARG A 26 3.54 17.84 -17.80
CA ARG A 26 2.28 17.49 -17.13
C ARG A 26 2.50 17.13 -15.66
N GLY A 27 3.73 17.13 -15.17
CA GLY A 27 4.12 16.77 -13.81
C GLY A 27 4.27 15.27 -13.56
N SER A 28 4.18 14.41 -14.58
CA SER A 28 4.34 12.96 -14.46
C SER A 28 5.81 12.57 -14.46
N LEU A 29 6.21 11.58 -13.67
CA LEU A 29 7.56 11.04 -13.66
C LEU A 29 7.62 9.75 -14.47
N SER A 30 8.60 9.66 -15.37
CA SER A 30 8.89 8.43 -16.11
C SER A 30 10.20 7.80 -15.64
N LEU A 31 10.13 6.56 -15.13
CA LEU A 31 11.30 5.75 -14.77
C LEU A 31 11.39 4.54 -15.69
N GLN A 32 12.56 4.28 -16.27
CA GLN A 32 12.81 3.09 -17.07
C GLN A 32 13.77 2.15 -16.34
N TYR A 33 13.48 0.86 -16.39
CA TYR A 33 14.34 -0.17 -15.81
C TYR A 33 14.68 -1.22 -16.86
N GLU A 34 15.89 -1.77 -16.78
CA GLU A 34 16.40 -2.80 -17.68
C GLU A 34 17.03 -3.95 -16.89
N CYS A 35 16.74 -5.18 -17.31
CA CYS A 35 17.45 -6.35 -16.80
C CYS A 35 18.86 -6.42 -17.42
N PRO A 36 19.94 -6.52 -16.62
CA PRO A 36 21.29 -6.60 -17.16
C PRO A 36 21.59 -7.88 -17.97
N ASP A 37 20.83 -8.95 -17.73
CA ASP A 37 21.10 -10.27 -18.32
C ASP A 37 20.33 -10.53 -19.63
N CYS A 38 19.02 -10.23 -19.65
CA CYS A 38 18.15 -10.49 -20.80
C CYS A 38 17.66 -9.23 -21.52
N LEU A 39 18.06 -8.04 -21.05
CA LEU A 39 17.74 -6.73 -21.65
C LEU A 39 16.23 -6.41 -21.75
N VAL A 40 15.38 -7.16 -21.04
CA VAL A 40 13.97 -6.81 -20.92
C VAL A 40 13.84 -5.47 -20.20
N GLN A 41 13.04 -4.58 -20.79
CA GLN A 41 12.78 -3.25 -20.28
C GLN A 41 11.35 -3.11 -19.78
N ILE A 42 11.18 -2.34 -18.71
CA ILE A 42 9.88 -1.89 -18.20
C ILE A 42 9.95 -0.39 -17.91
N ALA A 43 8.81 0.29 -18.02
CA ALA A 43 8.69 1.70 -17.69
C ALA A 43 7.56 1.92 -16.68
N MET A 44 7.81 2.78 -15.71
CA MET A 44 6.83 3.26 -14.74
C MET A 44 6.53 4.73 -15.03
N LEU A 45 5.26 5.04 -15.27
CA LEU A 45 4.76 6.40 -15.40
C LEU A 45 3.92 6.71 -14.16
N THR A 46 4.37 7.64 -13.33
CA THR A 46 3.61 8.06 -12.15
C THR A 46 2.51 9.06 -12.52
N ASN A 47 1.49 9.15 -11.67
CA ASN A 47 0.49 10.20 -11.78
C ASN A 47 1.12 11.56 -11.42
N PRO A 48 0.79 12.66 -12.14
CA PRO A 48 1.18 14.01 -11.77
C PRO A 48 0.96 14.39 -10.31
N PHE A 49 -0.22 14.06 -9.76
CA PHE A 49 -0.58 14.43 -8.38
C PHE A 49 0.32 13.73 -7.36
N GLU A 50 0.64 12.45 -7.58
CA GLU A 50 1.53 11.68 -6.73
C GLU A 50 2.97 12.21 -6.81
N THR A 51 3.44 12.51 -8.02
CA THR A 51 4.79 13.05 -8.26
C THR A 51 4.99 14.40 -7.58
N GLN A 52 4.00 15.29 -7.67
CA GLN A 52 4.03 16.60 -7.04
C GLN A 52 4.08 16.48 -5.51
N MET A 53 3.24 15.62 -4.92
CA MET A 53 3.21 15.38 -3.49
C MET A 53 4.55 14.85 -2.97
N VAL A 54 5.14 13.84 -3.62
CA VAL A 54 6.42 13.25 -3.18
C VAL A 54 7.58 14.24 -3.36
N SER A 55 7.57 15.03 -4.43
CA SER A 55 8.57 16.07 -4.67
C SER A 55 8.53 17.16 -3.59
N SER A 56 7.33 17.55 -3.13
CA SER A 56 7.18 18.50 -2.01
C SER A 56 7.69 17.97 -0.67
N LEU A 57 7.76 16.65 -0.51
CA LEU A 57 8.36 16.00 0.68
C LEU A 57 9.89 15.90 0.60
N GLY A 58 10.52 16.34 -0.50
CA GLY A 58 11.97 16.34 -0.67
C GLY A 58 12.58 14.95 -0.80
N VAL A 59 11.77 13.93 -1.11
CA VAL A 59 12.24 12.53 -1.23
C VAL A 59 12.78 12.29 -2.64
N GLU A 60 14.03 11.84 -2.72
CA GLU A 60 14.68 11.56 -4.00
C GLU A 60 14.18 10.24 -4.62
N ILE A 61 13.49 10.35 -5.75
CA ILE A 61 13.02 9.20 -6.53
C ILE A 61 14.15 8.79 -7.49
N GLY A 62 14.78 7.63 -7.26
CA GLY A 62 15.76 7.06 -8.21
C GLY A 62 17.17 6.83 -7.67
N GLY A 63 17.38 6.95 -6.35
CA GLY A 63 18.55 6.38 -5.68
C GLY A 63 19.89 7.00 -6.08
N LYS A 64 20.00 8.33 -6.03
CA LYS A 64 21.29 8.97 -5.78
C LYS A 64 21.17 9.82 -4.52
N THR A 65 21.30 9.18 -3.35
CA THR A 65 21.90 9.90 -2.23
C THR A 65 23.29 10.35 -2.70
N LEU A 66 23.49 11.66 -2.72
CA LEU A 66 24.83 12.22 -2.76
C LEU A 66 25.66 11.56 -1.64
N SER A 67 26.93 11.34 -1.95
CA SER A 67 28.00 10.87 -1.07
C SER A 67 27.86 11.36 0.38
N GLU A 68 28.06 10.43 1.32
CA GLU A 68 28.47 10.63 2.72
C GLU A 68 28.46 12.08 3.25
N GLY A 69 27.51 12.39 4.15
CA GLY A 69 27.47 13.68 4.84
C GLY A 69 26.36 13.80 5.91
N GLU A 70 26.71 13.42 7.15
CA GLU A 70 26.31 14.04 8.43
C GLU A 70 24.81 14.34 8.70
N GLY A 71 24.19 13.51 9.54
CA GLY A 71 22.93 13.85 10.23
C GLY A 71 23.17 14.76 11.44
N ILE A 72 22.40 15.84 11.55
CA ILE A 72 22.41 16.75 12.71
C ILE A 72 21.61 16.14 13.85
N VAL A 73 22.20 16.06 15.04
CA VAL A 73 21.50 15.74 16.29
C VAL A 73 21.04 17.04 16.93
N ILE A 74 19.73 17.15 17.17
CA ILE A 74 19.09 18.26 17.88
C ILE A 74 18.90 17.85 19.35
N ASP A 75 19.33 18.72 20.27
CA ASP A 75 19.07 18.60 21.71
C ASP A 75 17.61 19.05 22.03
N GLU A 76 17.06 18.62 23.18
CA GLU A 76 15.71 18.93 23.67
C GLU A 76 15.39 20.44 23.82
N THR A 77 16.33 21.34 23.55
CA THR A 77 16.19 22.80 23.48
C THR A 77 16.19 23.37 22.05
N GLY A 78 16.47 22.55 21.03
CA GLY A 78 16.36 22.92 19.61
C GLY A 78 17.62 23.52 18.95
N GLU A 79 18.79 23.46 19.58
CA GLU A 79 20.07 23.88 18.97
C GLU A 79 20.93 22.69 18.48
N ALA A 80 21.63 22.89 17.36
CA ALA A 80 22.43 21.86 16.69
C ALA A 80 23.81 21.70 17.34
N VAL A 81 24.07 20.57 18.00
CA VAL A 81 25.35 20.30 18.69
C VAL A 81 25.98 18.99 18.20
N GLY A 82 26.58 19.03 17.01
CA GLY A 82 27.65 18.13 16.56
C GLY A 82 27.32 16.64 16.33
N VAL A 83 28.21 15.95 15.59
CA VAL A 83 28.02 14.57 15.11
C VAL A 83 28.92 13.58 15.86
N LYS A 84 28.37 12.48 16.39
CA LYS A 84 29.16 11.31 16.86
C LYS A 84 28.40 9.97 16.71
N PRO A 85 29.11 8.84 16.57
CA PRO A 85 28.55 7.57 16.13
C PRO A 85 27.92 6.77 17.28
N VAL A 86 26.84 6.05 16.97
CA VAL A 86 26.09 5.22 17.92
C VAL A 86 26.61 3.79 17.89
N SER A 87 27.09 3.30 19.03
CA SER A 87 27.33 1.87 19.29
C SER A 87 26.16 1.33 20.14
N ALA A 88 25.73 0.11 19.81
CA ALA A 88 24.56 -0.58 20.34
C ALA A 88 24.71 -1.06 21.80
N SER A 89 23.61 -1.03 22.57
CA SER A 89 23.10 -2.18 23.36
C SER A 89 21.83 -1.81 24.17
N GLU A 90 20.99 -2.84 24.35
CA GLU A 90 19.68 -2.96 25.03
C GLU A 90 19.71 -2.48 26.51
N GLU A 91 18.64 -2.21 27.27
CA GLU A 91 17.36 -2.90 27.44
C GLU A 91 16.42 -2.03 28.33
N SER A 92 15.13 -2.36 28.32
CA SER A 92 14.15 -2.09 29.41
C SER A 92 13.45 -0.72 29.49
N GLY A 93 12.35 -0.62 28.75
CA GLY A 93 11.01 -0.51 29.34
C GLY A 93 10.65 0.72 30.17
N LYS A 94 10.01 1.70 29.52
CA LYS A 94 8.66 2.22 29.87
C LYS A 94 8.28 3.30 28.85
N CYS A 95 7.48 2.95 27.83
CA CYS A 95 6.89 3.97 26.96
C CYS A 95 5.77 4.69 27.73
N PRO A 96 5.85 6.01 27.97
CA PRO A 96 4.90 6.75 28.78
C PRO A 96 3.54 6.97 28.11
N PHE A 97 3.31 6.41 26.92
CA PHE A 97 2.11 6.68 26.11
C PHE A 97 1.01 5.60 26.18
N SER A 98 1.23 4.47 26.87
CA SER A 98 0.25 3.36 26.91
C SER A 98 -0.82 3.47 28.01
N GLN A 99 -0.76 4.48 28.90
CA GLN A 99 -1.82 4.69 29.89
C GLN A 99 -3.03 5.45 29.30
N GLU A 100 -2.81 6.41 28.41
CA GLU A 100 -3.91 7.20 27.81
C GLU A 100 -4.72 6.39 26.79
N ALA A 101 -4.05 5.52 26.00
CA ALA A 101 -4.71 4.67 25.01
C ALA A 101 -5.64 3.61 25.63
N ARG A 102 -5.36 3.16 26.87
CA ARG A 102 -6.23 2.23 27.61
C ARG A 102 -7.46 2.90 28.20
N ARG A 103 -7.39 4.20 28.51
CA ARG A 103 -8.56 4.97 28.98
C ARG A 103 -9.49 5.38 27.84
N ALA A 104 -8.94 5.61 26.64
CA ALA A 104 -9.75 5.90 25.46
C ALA A 104 -10.60 4.69 24.98
N LEU A 105 -10.28 3.47 25.43
CA LEU A 105 -10.92 2.23 24.97
C LEU A 105 -11.44 1.40 26.15
N GLY A 106 -12.55 1.82 26.78
CA GLY A 106 -13.38 0.87 27.53
C GLY A 106 -14.56 1.41 28.35
N ALA A 107 -15.77 1.05 27.88
CA ALA A 107 -17.08 0.93 28.56
C ALA A 107 -17.94 2.22 28.71
N SER A 108 -19.22 2.28 28.33
CA SER A 108 -20.15 1.28 27.78
C SER A 108 -21.43 1.97 27.26
N SER A 109 -22.03 1.37 26.22
CA SER A 109 -23.49 1.20 25.98
C SER A 109 -24.41 2.43 25.79
N GLU A 110 -24.87 2.69 24.56
CA GLU A 110 -26.23 2.33 24.08
C GLU A 110 -26.62 2.98 22.72
N ARG A 111 -27.00 2.08 21.79
CA ARG A 111 -28.05 2.16 20.76
C ARG A 111 -28.03 3.28 19.70
N THR A 112 -27.82 2.83 18.45
CA THR A 112 -28.88 2.88 17.42
C THR A 112 -28.87 1.57 16.63
N GLU A 113 -29.91 0.76 16.86
CA GLU A 113 -30.28 -0.37 16.02
C GLU A 113 -30.60 0.13 14.62
N SER A 114 -29.81 -0.30 13.65
CA SER A 114 -30.33 -0.57 12.31
C SER A 114 -30.27 -2.08 12.12
N SER A 115 -31.31 -2.74 12.61
CA SER A 115 -31.63 -4.12 12.26
C SER A 115 -31.97 -4.17 10.76
N GLN A 116 -30.95 -4.06 9.92
CA GLN A 116 -31.02 -4.52 8.55
C GLN A 116 -31.11 -6.03 8.64
N VAL A 117 -32.23 -6.56 8.17
CA VAL A 117 -32.42 -7.96 7.79
C VAL A 117 -31.15 -8.47 7.12
N ASN A 118 -30.32 -9.18 7.91
CA ASN A 118 -29.16 -9.89 7.41
C ASN A 118 -29.73 -11.12 6.71
N ALA A 119 -30.29 -10.90 5.52
CA ALA A 119 -30.67 -11.97 4.61
C ALA A 119 -29.36 -12.65 4.24
N GLU A 120 -29.01 -13.67 5.02
CA GLU A 120 -27.82 -14.50 4.81
C GLU A 120 -27.94 -15.13 3.43
N ILE A 121 -27.33 -14.45 2.45
CA ILE A 121 -27.41 -14.87 1.06
C ILE A 121 -26.56 -16.13 0.89
N LYS A 122 -27.17 -17.17 0.34
CA LYS A 122 -26.51 -18.47 0.23
C LYS A 122 -25.45 -18.44 -0.85
N TRP A 123 -24.28 -19.01 -0.57
CA TRP A 123 -23.22 -19.17 -1.56
C TRP A 123 -23.28 -20.56 -2.18
N THR A 124 -23.13 -20.65 -3.50
CA THR A 124 -22.97 -21.94 -4.16
C THR A 124 -21.56 -22.49 -3.95
N ALA A 125 -21.40 -23.81 -4.05
CA ALA A 125 -20.10 -24.46 -3.94
C ALA A 125 -19.09 -23.92 -4.97
N GLN A 126 -19.55 -23.64 -6.20
CA GLN A 126 -18.73 -23.06 -7.27
C GLN A 126 -18.25 -21.65 -6.91
N ALA A 127 -19.15 -20.81 -6.36
CA ALA A 127 -18.80 -19.46 -5.94
C ALA A 127 -17.76 -19.44 -4.80
N LEU A 128 -17.87 -20.37 -3.85
CA LEU A 128 -16.89 -20.52 -2.76
C LEU A 128 -15.50 -20.91 -3.27
N VAL A 129 -15.40 -21.73 -4.32
CA VAL A 129 -14.11 -22.08 -4.94
C VAL A 129 -13.45 -20.84 -5.53
N ARG A 130 -14.21 -19.99 -6.24
CA ARG A 130 -13.69 -18.73 -6.79
C ARG A 130 -13.27 -17.75 -5.68
N LEU A 131 -14.04 -17.69 -4.58
CA LEU A 131 -13.71 -16.86 -3.42
C LEU A 131 -12.38 -17.26 -2.77
N LYS A 132 -12.00 -18.55 -2.80
CA LYS A 132 -10.71 -19.03 -2.29
C LYS A 132 -9.50 -18.53 -3.09
N ASN A 133 -9.68 -18.20 -4.37
CA ASN A 133 -8.61 -17.64 -5.20
C ASN A 133 -8.25 -16.19 -4.81
N ILE A 134 -9.13 -15.51 -4.05
CA ILE A 134 -8.84 -14.19 -3.50
C ILE A 134 -7.89 -14.35 -2.29
N PRO A 135 -6.84 -13.50 -2.18
CA PRO A 135 -5.94 -13.50 -1.03
C PRO A 135 -6.70 -13.41 0.30
N GLU A 136 -6.20 -14.12 1.31
CA GLU A 136 -6.92 -14.33 2.57
C GLU A 136 -7.30 -13.02 3.29
N PHE A 137 -6.41 -12.02 3.28
CA PHE A 137 -6.65 -10.73 3.92
C PHE A 137 -7.75 -9.90 3.25
N VAL A 138 -7.96 -10.07 1.93
CA VAL A 138 -8.99 -9.35 1.16
C VAL A 138 -10.32 -10.12 1.16
N ARG A 139 -10.27 -11.44 1.40
CA ARG A 139 -11.44 -12.33 1.30
C ARG A 139 -12.65 -11.88 2.14
N PRO A 140 -12.51 -11.40 3.39
CA PRO A 140 -13.67 -10.91 4.17
C PRO A 140 -14.32 -9.69 3.52
N MET A 141 -13.51 -8.73 3.03
CA MET A 141 -14.02 -7.53 2.35
C MET A 141 -14.69 -7.87 1.03
N ALA A 142 -14.05 -8.74 0.22
CA ALA A 142 -14.61 -9.19 -1.05
C ALA A 142 -15.93 -9.94 -0.85
N LYS A 143 -15.99 -10.86 0.11
CA LYS A 143 -17.21 -11.60 0.46
C LYS A 143 -18.35 -10.63 0.79
N GLN A 144 -18.11 -9.68 1.69
CA GLN A 144 -19.13 -8.70 2.09
C GLN A 144 -19.59 -7.80 0.94
N GLY A 145 -18.65 -7.36 0.08
CA GLY A 145 -18.97 -6.54 -1.09
C GLY A 145 -19.82 -7.30 -2.11
N ILE A 146 -19.50 -8.57 -2.36
CA ILE A 146 -20.26 -9.44 -3.26
C ILE A 146 -21.65 -9.74 -2.71
N GLU A 147 -21.78 -10.03 -1.41
CA GLU A 147 -23.07 -10.29 -0.77
C GLU A 147 -23.99 -9.05 -0.86
N ARG A 148 -23.42 -7.86 -0.61
CA ARG A 148 -24.17 -6.60 -0.74
C ARG A 148 -24.61 -6.36 -2.18
N TYR A 149 -23.70 -6.51 -3.14
CA TYR A 149 -24.02 -6.39 -4.56
C TYR A 149 -25.12 -7.36 -4.98
N ALA A 150 -25.04 -8.61 -4.51
CA ALA A 150 -26.02 -9.63 -4.81
C ALA A 150 -27.42 -9.26 -4.29
N ILE A 151 -27.51 -8.73 -3.06
CA ILE A 151 -28.77 -8.23 -2.49
C ILE A 151 -29.31 -7.04 -3.29
N GLU A 152 -28.45 -6.07 -3.64
CA GLU A 152 -28.84 -4.87 -4.40
C GLU A 152 -29.35 -5.21 -5.81
N GLN A 153 -28.77 -6.21 -6.46
CA GLN A 153 -29.22 -6.71 -7.77
C GLN A 153 -30.37 -7.72 -7.67
N GLY A 154 -30.83 -8.05 -6.47
CA GLY A 154 -31.97 -8.95 -6.25
C GLY A 154 -31.65 -10.45 -6.41
N TYR A 155 -30.38 -10.85 -6.35
CA TYR A 155 -30.00 -12.26 -6.31
C TYR A 155 -30.39 -12.89 -4.97
N THR A 156 -30.94 -14.10 -5.04
CA THR A 156 -31.29 -14.91 -3.86
C THR A 156 -30.13 -15.78 -3.36
N GLN A 157 -29.10 -15.96 -4.19
CA GLN A 157 -27.88 -16.70 -3.89
C GLN A 157 -26.70 -16.17 -4.72
N VAL A 158 -25.49 -16.24 -4.17
CA VAL A 158 -24.25 -15.91 -4.88
C VAL A 158 -23.83 -17.11 -5.74
N ASN A 159 -24.14 -17.04 -7.04
CA ASN A 159 -23.76 -18.00 -8.07
C ASN A 159 -22.63 -17.46 -8.97
N GLU A 160 -22.24 -18.22 -10.00
CA GLU A 160 -21.16 -17.79 -10.91
C GLU A 160 -21.52 -16.54 -11.73
N GLU A 161 -22.80 -16.38 -12.11
CA GLU A 161 -23.28 -15.19 -12.83
C GLU A 161 -23.17 -13.94 -11.97
N CYS A 162 -23.61 -14.01 -10.71
CA CYS A 162 -23.47 -12.92 -9.75
C CYS A 162 -22.00 -12.53 -9.55
N LEU A 163 -21.08 -13.49 -9.49
CA LEU A 163 -19.65 -13.22 -9.38
C LEU A 163 -19.07 -12.56 -10.64
N ALA A 164 -19.52 -12.98 -11.83
CA ALA A 164 -19.10 -12.38 -13.09
C ALA A 164 -19.57 -10.92 -13.19
N SER A 165 -20.86 -10.66 -12.90
CA SER A 165 -21.42 -9.31 -12.90
C SER A 165 -20.82 -8.42 -11.80
N ALA A 166 -20.53 -8.98 -10.62
CA ALA A 166 -19.81 -8.26 -9.56
C ALA A 166 -18.39 -7.86 -10.00
N LYS A 167 -17.67 -8.73 -10.71
CA LYS A 167 -16.33 -8.44 -11.20
C LYS A 167 -16.33 -7.25 -12.18
N GLU A 168 -17.27 -7.23 -13.11
CA GLU A 168 -17.47 -6.09 -14.03
C GLU A 168 -17.83 -4.81 -13.27
N HIS A 169 -18.72 -4.89 -12.29
CA HIS A 169 -19.13 -3.74 -11.47
C HIS A 169 -17.98 -3.14 -10.65
N PHE A 170 -17.07 -3.97 -10.12
CA PHE A 170 -15.92 -3.51 -9.36
C PHE A 170 -14.69 -3.16 -10.23
N GLY A 171 -14.78 -3.32 -11.56
CA GLY A 171 -13.71 -2.96 -12.49
C GLY A 171 -12.45 -3.82 -12.36
N MET A 172 -12.59 -5.09 -11.98
CA MET A 172 -11.51 -6.08 -11.81
C MET A 172 -11.38 -7.04 -12.99
#